data_AF-A0A1B8NXH2-F1
#
_entry.id   AF-A0A1B8NXH2-F1
#
_cell.length_a   1.000
_cell.length_b   1.000
_cell.length_c   1.000
_cell.angle_alpha   90.00
_cell.angle_beta   90.00
_cell.angle_gamma   90.00
#
_symmetry.space_group_name_H-M   'P 1'
#
loop_
_entity.id
_entity.type
_entity.pdbx_description
1 polymer ?
#
loop_
_entity_poly.entity_id
_entity_poly.type
_entity_poly.pdbx_seq_one_letter_code
_entity_poly.pdbx_strand_id
1 'polypeptide(L)'
;MHVSQANGTQRDSHDWQSALDRALAAHGGEDAFAHYPHVAYAFPSSSPNPYTREYPLLDYRGLKEWATHRGWRVRPAPERAPEGEEYSPPVRFTRLEAETRRYH
;
A
#
# COMPACT_ATOMS: atom_id res chain seq x y z
N MET A 1 -33.03 -8.25 -11.28
CA MET A 1 -32.34 -7.08 -10.73
C MET A 1 -30.91 -7.51 -10.41
N HIS A 2 -29.93 -7.10 -11.20
CA HIS A 2 -28.51 -7.41 -10.93
C HIS A 2 -27.96 -6.33 -10.00
N VAL A 3 -27.68 -6.71 -8.75
CA VAL A 3 -27.05 -5.82 -7.77
C VAL A 3 -25.53 -5.87 -7.93
N SER A 4 -24.97 -4.67 -8.11
CA SER A 4 -23.59 -4.31 -8.36
C SER A 4 -22.58 -4.98 -7.43
N GLN A 5 -21.97 -6.08 -7.87
CA GLN A 5 -20.84 -6.72 -7.17
C GLN A 5 -19.51 -5.94 -7.31
N ALA A 6 -19.45 -4.95 -8.21
CA ALA A 6 -18.29 -4.05 -8.35
C ALA A 6 -18.23 -2.92 -7.31
N ASN A 7 -19.36 -2.61 -6.65
CA ASN A 7 -19.41 -1.51 -5.68
C ASN A 7 -18.92 -1.89 -4.28
N GLY A 8 -18.87 -3.18 -3.94
CA GLY A 8 -18.33 -3.65 -2.66
C GLY A 8 -16.83 -3.43 -2.62
N THR A 9 -16.10 -4.12 -3.50
CA THR A 9 -14.63 -4.11 -3.55
C THR A 9 -14.03 -2.72 -3.67
N GLN A 10 -14.64 -1.82 -4.48
CA GLN A 10 -14.13 -0.45 -4.62
C GLN A 10 -14.41 0.40 -3.38
N ARG A 11 -15.58 0.24 -2.73
CA ARG A 11 -15.90 0.93 -1.47
C ARG A 11 -15.02 0.43 -0.33
N ASP A 12 -14.75 -0.87 -0.30
CA ASP A 12 -13.83 -1.49 0.64
C ASP A 12 -12.41 -0.93 0.43
N SER A 13 -11.91 -0.85 -0.81
CA SER A 13 -10.58 -0.28 -1.08
C SER A 13 -10.43 1.18 -0.68
N HIS A 14 -11.45 2.02 -0.88
CA HIS A 14 -11.41 3.40 -0.41
C HIS A 14 -11.37 3.53 1.12
N ASP A 15 -12.06 2.63 1.84
CA ASP A 15 -12.00 2.56 3.30
C ASP A 15 -10.60 2.15 3.77
N TRP A 16 -10.02 1.12 3.16
CA TRP A 16 -8.65 0.69 3.41
C TRP A 16 -7.61 1.78 3.11
N GLN A 17 -7.75 2.51 2.01
CA GLN A 17 -6.90 3.67 1.70
C GLN A 17 -7.02 4.76 2.76
N SER A 18 -8.24 5.03 3.24
CA SER A 18 -8.48 6.04 4.28
C SER A 18 -7.92 5.60 5.64
N ALA A 19 -8.02 4.32 5.98
CA ALA A 19 -7.42 3.76 7.17
C ALA A 19 -5.88 3.82 7.11
N LEU A 20 -5.29 3.50 5.95
CA LEU A 20 -3.85 3.61 5.72
C LEU A 20 -3.38 5.06 5.83
N ASP A 21 -4.09 6.01 5.22
CA ASP A 21 -3.80 7.45 5.32
C ASP A 21 -3.78 7.93 6.77
N ARG A 22 -4.82 7.58 7.54
CA ARG A 22 -4.93 7.92 8.96
C ARG A 22 -3.83 7.28 9.79
N ALA A 23 -3.48 6.02 9.52
CA ALA A 23 -2.42 5.32 10.21
C ALA A 23 -1.05 5.97 9.96
N LEU A 24 -0.75 6.34 8.70
CA LEU A 24 0.49 7.04 8.34
C LEU A 24 0.54 8.45 8.95
N ALA A 25 -0.58 9.16 8.99
CA ALA A 25 -0.68 10.46 9.63
C ALA A 25 -0.48 10.37 11.16
N ALA A 26 -1.08 9.36 11.80
CA ALA A 26 -0.96 9.11 13.24
C ALA A 26 0.44 8.60 13.64
N HIS A 27 1.13 7.88 12.74
CA HIS A 27 2.49 7.39 13.00
C HIS A 27 3.46 8.55 13.31
N GLY A 28 3.30 9.69 12.65
CA GLY A 28 4.06 10.92 12.93
C GLY A 28 5.58 10.87 12.65
N GLY A 29 6.15 9.68 12.44
CA GLY A 29 7.56 9.47 12.13
C GLY A 29 7.91 9.53 10.65
N GLU A 30 9.21 9.56 10.37
CA GLU A 30 9.79 9.63 9.01
C GLU A 30 9.72 8.30 8.26
N ASP A 31 9.50 7.19 8.96
CA ASP A 31 9.50 5.84 8.40
C ASP A 31 8.43 4.96 9.04
N ALA A 32 7.59 4.32 8.22
CA ALA A 32 6.49 3.47 8.65
C ALA A 32 6.43 2.18 7.82
N PHE A 33 5.91 1.11 8.40
CA PHE A 33 5.74 -0.19 7.73
C PHE A 33 4.27 -0.59 7.72
N ALA A 34 3.79 -1.12 6.60
CA ALA A 34 2.48 -1.72 6.47
C ALA A 34 2.58 -3.16 5.97
N HIS A 35 1.75 -4.03 6.52
CA HIS A 35 1.65 -5.42 6.08
C HIS A 35 1.11 -5.50 4.65
N TYR A 36 1.68 -6.39 3.83
CA TYR A 36 1.30 -6.52 2.42
C TYR A 36 -0.21 -6.68 2.21
N PRO A 37 -0.95 -7.52 2.96
CA PRO A 37 -2.39 -7.70 2.74
C PRO A 37 -3.18 -6.40 2.88
N HIS A 38 -2.87 -5.57 3.89
CA HIS A 38 -3.58 -4.29 4.10
C HIS A 38 -3.38 -3.33 2.92
N VAL A 39 -2.16 -3.28 2.38
CA VAL A 39 -1.85 -2.43 1.23
C VAL A 39 -2.47 -3.00 -0.05
N ALA A 40 -2.49 -4.33 -0.21
CA ALA A 40 -3.13 -5.00 -1.32
C ALA A 40 -4.66 -4.77 -1.34
N TYR A 41 -5.32 -4.75 -0.18
CA TYR A 41 -6.74 -4.39 -0.08
C TYR A 41 -7.01 -2.90 -0.39
N ALA A 42 -6.08 -2.01 -0.02
CA ALA A 42 -6.16 -0.59 -0.36
C ALA A 42 -5.94 -0.33 -1.86
N PHE A 43 -5.05 -1.10 -2.50
CA PHE A 43 -4.69 -0.95 -3.91
C PHE A 43 -4.77 -2.31 -4.63
N PRO A 44 -5.98 -2.86 -4.85
CA PRO A 44 -6.12 -4.13 -5.55
C PRO A 44 -5.84 -3.92 -7.04
N SER A 45 -4.97 -4.75 -7.59
CA SER A 45 -4.79 -4.90 -9.03
C SER A 45 -5.98 -5.63 -9.64
N SER A 46 -6.26 -5.35 -10.91
CA SER A 46 -7.27 -6.09 -11.69
C SER A 46 -6.84 -7.52 -12.00
N SER A 47 -5.54 -7.83 -11.86
CA SER A 47 -5.01 -9.17 -12.03
C SER A 47 -5.11 -9.98 -10.73
N PRO A 48 -5.43 -11.28 -10.80
CA PRO A 48 -5.42 -12.14 -9.62
C PRO A 48 -4.00 -12.30 -9.08
N ASN A 49 -3.88 -12.52 -7.77
CA ASN A 49 -2.59 -12.81 -7.14
C ASN A 49 -2.14 -14.23 -7.53
N PRO A 50 -0.94 -14.39 -8.13
CA PRO A 50 -0.45 -15.70 -8.55
C PRO A 50 0.08 -16.55 -7.38
N TYR A 51 0.34 -15.95 -6.21
CA TYR A 51 0.99 -16.60 -5.07
C TYR A 51 0.01 -17.01 -3.96
N THR A 52 -1.13 -16.31 -3.82
CA THR A 52 -2.16 -16.64 -2.83
C THR A 52 -3.56 -16.29 -3.36
N ARG A 53 -4.60 -16.89 -2.76
CA ARG A 53 -6.01 -16.53 -2.99
C ARG A 53 -6.60 -15.70 -1.86
N GLU A 54 -5.85 -15.45 -0.80
CA GLU A 54 -6.35 -14.82 0.43
C GLU A 54 -6.46 -13.30 0.31
N TYR A 55 -5.62 -12.66 -0.52
CA TYR A 55 -5.65 -11.23 -0.77
C TYR A 55 -5.33 -10.93 -2.25
N PRO A 56 -5.85 -9.81 -2.80
CA PRO A 56 -5.62 -9.42 -4.18
C PRO A 56 -4.13 -9.15 -4.46
N LEU A 57 -3.76 -9.09 -5.74
CA LEU A 57 -2.43 -8.65 -6.12
C LEU A 57 -2.34 -7.14 -5.87
N LEU A 58 -1.24 -6.68 -5.27
CA LEU A 58 -1.01 -5.26 -5.06
C LEU A 58 -0.79 -4.52 -6.39
N ASP A 59 -1.59 -3.49 -6.68
CA ASP A 59 -1.26 -2.48 -7.69
C ASP A 59 -0.19 -1.53 -7.14
N TYR A 60 1.07 -1.93 -7.33
CA TYR A 60 2.21 -1.17 -6.87
C TYR A 60 2.31 0.22 -7.53
N ARG A 61 1.78 0.37 -8.76
CA ARG A 61 1.79 1.65 -9.47
C ARG A 61 0.83 2.63 -8.80
N GLY A 62 -0.43 2.23 -8.62
CA GLY A 62 -1.43 3.04 -7.94
C GLY A 62 -1.02 3.41 -6.51
N LEU A 63 -0.44 2.46 -5.77
CA LEU A 63 0.13 2.72 -4.45
C LEU A 63 1.23 3.79 -4.49
N LYS A 64 2.18 3.67 -5.41
CA LYS A 64 3.30 4.61 -5.52
C LYS A 64 2.81 6.00 -5.89
N GLU A 65 1.86 6.11 -6.82
CA GLU A 65 1.24 7.38 -7.21
C GLU A 65 0.50 8.01 -6.02
N TRP A 66 -0.34 7.24 -5.32
CA TRP A 66 -1.08 7.69 -4.14
C TRP A 66 -0.17 8.18 -3.01
N ALA A 67 0.91 7.44 -2.74
CA ALA A 67 1.85 7.76 -1.68
C ALA A 67 2.68 9.01 -2.03
N THR A 68 3.13 9.13 -3.28
CA THR A 68 3.90 10.29 -3.74
C THR A 68 3.09 11.58 -3.62
N HIS A 69 1.80 11.56 -3.98
CA HIS A 69 0.91 12.72 -3.81
C HIS A 69 0.75 13.16 -2.35
N ARG A 70 1.04 12.27 -1.38
CA ARG A 70 0.95 12.52 0.06
C ARG A 70 2.31 12.77 0.72
N GLY A 71 3.37 12.91 -0.08
CA GLY A 71 4.71 13.12 0.44
C GLY A 71 5.35 11.86 1.01
N TRP A 72 5.00 10.68 0.50
CA TRP A 72 5.59 9.40 0.91
C TRP A 72 6.29 8.71 -0.26
N ARG A 73 7.43 8.08 0.02
CA ARG A 73 8.14 7.15 -0.85
C ARG A 73 7.83 5.74 -0.42
N VAL A 74 7.51 4.88 -1.38
CA VAL A 74 7.17 3.48 -1.12
C VAL A 74 8.25 2.55 -1.64
N ARG A 75 8.63 1.56 -0.83
CA ARG A 75 9.53 0.46 -1.20
C ARG A 75 9.08 -0.86 -0.56
N PRO A 76 9.24 -2.01 -1.23
CA PRO A 76 9.16 -3.31 -0.55
C PRO A 76 10.27 -3.41 0.49
N ALA A 77 9.98 -4.00 1.65
CA ALA A 77 10.93 -4.29 2.71
C ALA A 77 11.04 -5.81 2.93
N PRO A 78 11.67 -6.56 2.00
CA PRO A 78 11.84 -8.00 2.13
C PRO A 78 12.66 -8.38 3.38
N GLU A 79 13.52 -7.49 3.88
CA GLU A 79 14.25 -7.66 5.13
C GLU A 79 13.34 -7.72 6.38
N ARG A 80 12.06 -7.37 6.23
CA ARG A 80 11.03 -7.45 7.28
C ARG A 80 9.98 -8.53 6.99
N ALA A 81 10.12 -9.30 5.92
CA ALA A 81 9.19 -10.38 5.60
C ALA A 81 9.32 -11.49 6.66
N PRO A 82 8.20 -11.97 7.24
CA PRO A 82 8.23 -13.14 8.09
C PRO A 82 8.63 -14.38 7.27
N GLU A 83 9.17 -15.38 7.97
CA GLU A 83 9.59 -16.63 7.35
C GLU A 83 8.41 -17.32 6.66
N GLY A 84 8.53 -17.57 5.35
CA GLY A 84 7.45 -18.13 4.52
C GLY A 84 6.63 -17.11 3.70
N GLU A 85 6.82 -15.80 3.89
CA GLU A 85 6.12 -14.74 3.13
C GLU A 85 7.06 -14.01 2.14
N GLU A 86 7.98 -14.76 1.52
CA GLU A 86 9.04 -14.25 0.63
C GLU A 86 8.47 -13.46 -0.57
N TYR A 87 7.27 -13.82 -1.01
CA TYR A 87 6.60 -13.26 -2.18
C TYR A 87 5.62 -12.12 -1.86
N SER A 88 5.42 -11.79 -0.58
CA SER A 88 4.53 -10.73 -0.13
C SER A 88 5.18 -9.88 0.97
N PRO A 89 6.35 -9.28 0.67
CA PRO A 89 7.08 -8.54 1.68
C PRO A 89 6.29 -7.30 2.14
N PRO A 90 6.42 -6.89 3.41
CA PRO A 90 5.85 -5.65 3.91
C PRO A 90 6.26 -4.44 3.06
N VAL A 91 5.42 -3.42 3.10
CA VAL A 91 5.64 -2.18 2.37
C VAL A 91 6.14 -1.12 3.34
N ARG A 92 7.30 -0.53 3.03
CA ARG A 92 7.90 0.58 3.76
C ARG A 92 7.51 1.91 3.13
N PHE A 93 7.06 2.83 3.98
CA PHE A 93 6.73 4.21 3.66
C PHE A 93 7.74 5.12 4.34
N THR A 94 8.49 5.88 3.55
CA THR A 94 9.43 6.87 4.08
C THR A 94 8.96 8.25 3.65
N ARG A 95 8.94 9.23 4.56
CA ARG A 95 8.57 10.59 4.18
C ARG A 95 9.53 11.11 3.12
N LEU A 96 8.94 11.67 2.06
CA LEU A 96 9.60 12.63 1.21
C LEU A 96 9.67 13.91 2.04
N GLU A 97 10.61 13.99 2.99
CA GLU A 97 11.03 15.32 3.45
C GLU A 97 11.34 16.13 2.19
N ALA A 98 10.83 17.37 2.14
CA ALA A 98 11.15 18.28 1.05
C ALA A 98 12.66 18.14 0.81
N GLU A 99 13.06 17.55 -0.32
CA GLU A 99 14.46 17.39 -0.65
C GLU A 99 15.02 18.80 -0.66
N THR A 100 15.60 19.20 0.47
CA THR A 100 16.37 20.39 0.59
C THR A 100 17.44 20.23 -0.46
N ARG A 101 17.34 21.06 -1.50
CA ARG A 101 18.49 21.67 -2.19
C ARG A 101 19.75 20.81 -2.17
N ARG A 102 19.70 19.63 -2.76
CA ARG A 102 20.90 18.85 -3.10
C ARG A 102 21.07 18.80 -4.61
N TYR A 103 21.10 19.99 -5.18
CA TYR A 103 21.99 20.31 -6.28
C TYR A 103 22.78 21.54 -5.81
N HIS A 104 24.07 21.34 -5.55
CA HIS A 104 25.04 22.37 -5.28
C HIS A 104 26.14 22.26 -6.33
#